data_AF-A0AAV4AF62-F1
#
_entry.id   AF-A0AAV4AF62-F1
#
_cell.length_a   1.000
_cell.length_b   1.000
_cell.length_c   1.000
_cell.angle_alpha   90.00
_cell.angle_beta   90.00
_cell.angle_gamma   90.00
#
_symmetry.space_group_name_H-M   'P 1'
#
loop_
_entity.id
_entity.type
_entity.pdbx_description
1 polymer ?
#
loop_
_entity_poly.entity_id
_entity_poly.type
_entity_poly.pdbx_seq_one_letter_code
_entity_poly.pdbx_strand_id
1 'polypeptide(L)'
;MLKVILNRLKPEAENIIAEEQAGFRPGRSAVEQICNVRILMEKYLQHQQELHHVFIDFKNAFGRVWNEALWSTMRKYNINSNLISVIENLHNKATNAVFCNNNIGD
;
A
#
# COMPACT_ATOMS: atom_id res chain seq x y z
N MET A 1 19.53 7.61 4.64
CA MET A 1 18.48 8.66 4.64
C MET A 1 17.07 8.08 4.53
N LEU A 2 16.69 7.41 3.42
CA LEU A 2 15.33 6.85 3.24
C LEU A 2 14.85 5.92 4.36
N LYS A 3 15.75 5.09 4.90
CA LYS A 3 15.44 4.19 6.02
C LYS A 3 15.07 4.93 7.32
N VAL A 4 15.62 6.12 7.54
CA VAL A 4 15.28 6.98 8.70
C VAL A 4 13.88 7.56 8.53
N ILE A 5 13.56 8.03 7.32
CA ILE A 5 12.23 8.55 6.97
C ILE A 5 11.18 7.45 7.14
N LEU A 6 11.44 6.27 6.58
CA LEU A 6 10.56 5.11 6.72
C LEU A 6 10.32 4.73 8.18
N ASN A 7 11.37 4.68 9.00
CA ASN A 7 11.23 4.32 10.42
C ASN A 7 10.44 5.35 11.23
N ARG A 8 10.42 6.62 10.80
CA ARG A 8 9.57 7.66 11.41
C ARG A 8 8.13 7.59 10.91
N LEU A 9 7.92 7.29 9.64
CA LEU A 9 6.59 7.19 9.04
C LEU A 9 5.80 5.95 9.50
N LYS A 10 6.49 4.81 9.65
CA LYS A 10 5.87 3.53 10.03
C LYS A 10 4.92 3.61 11.23
N PRO A 11 5.33 4.11 12.41
CA PRO A 11 4.43 4.15 13.57
C PRO A 11 3.21 5.05 13.35
N GLU A 12 3.34 6.14 12.58
CA GLU A 12 2.20 6.99 12.22
C GLU A 12 1.26 6.25 11.26
N ALA A 13 1.80 5.55 10.27
CA ALA A 13 1.04 4.78 9.28
C ALA A 13 0.31 3.56 9.88
N GLU A 14 0.93 2.84 10.83
CA GLU A 14 0.31 1.68 11.47
C GLU A 14 -0.97 2.04 12.26
N ASN A 15 -1.10 3.29 12.73
CA ASN A 15 -2.32 3.78 13.38
C ASN A 15 -3.43 4.16 12.39
N ILE A 16 -3.11 4.25 11.09
CA ILE A 16 -4.02 4.71 10.03
C ILE A 16 -4.48 3.52 9.17
N ILE A 17 -3.58 2.58 8.89
CA ILE A 17 -3.81 1.48 7.96
C ILE A 17 -4.78 0.47 8.58
N ALA A 18 -5.77 0.06 7.79
CA ALA A 18 -6.75 -0.95 8.20
C ALA A 18 -6.09 -2.31 8.49
N GLU A 19 -6.69 -3.08 9.39
CA GLU A 19 -6.19 -4.37 9.84
C GLU A 19 -6.06 -5.38 8.67
N GLU A 20 -6.99 -5.31 7.72
CA GLU A 20 -7.07 -6.17 6.54
C GLU A 20 -5.92 -5.92 5.56
N GLN A 21 -5.32 -4.72 5.57
CA GLN A 21 -4.20 -4.40 4.70
C GLN A 21 -2.93 -5.07 5.22
N ALA A 22 -2.46 -6.09 4.51
CA ALA A 22 -1.26 -6.86 4.89
C ALA A 22 0.01 -6.48 4.10
N GLY A 23 -0.15 -5.83 2.93
CA GLY A 23 0.98 -5.52 2.05
C GLY A 23 2.03 -4.64 2.73
N PHE A 24 3.30 -5.02 2.61
CA PHE A 24 4.46 -4.27 3.12
C PHE A 24 4.48 -3.99 4.63
N ARG A 25 3.66 -4.70 5.43
CA ARG A 25 3.61 -4.55 6.89
C ARG A 25 4.39 -5.63 7.62
N PRO A 26 5.10 -5.28 8.71
CA PRO A 26 5.81 -6.26 9.53
C PRO A 26 4.82 -7.23 10.19
N GLY A 27 5.16 -8.52 10.22
CA GLY A 27 4.35 -9.55 10.85
C GLY A 27 3.12 -9.99 10.04
N ARG A 28 2.91 -9.44 8.83
CA ARG A 28 1.85 -9.86 7.91
C ARG A 28 2.43 -10.64 6.75
N SER A 29 1.67 -11.61 6.24
CA SER A 29 2.10 -12.42 5.10
C SER A 29 1.00 -12.58 4.05
N ALA A 30 1.41 -12.75 2.79
CA ALA A 30 0.48 -13.13 1.72
C ALA A 30 -0.16 -14.50 1.99
N VAL A 31 0.56 -15.40 2.68
CA VAL A 31 0.06 -16.72 3.07
C VAL A 31 -1.15 -16.61 3.99
N GLU A 32 -1.07 -15.74 5.00
CA GLU A 32 -2.18 -15.44 5.91
C GLU A 32 -3.40 -14.90 5.15
N GLN A 33 -3.19 -13.97 4.22
CA GLN A 33 -4.29 -13.41 3.41
C GLN A 33 -4.95 -14.46 2.51
N ILE A 34 -4.18 -15.35 1.88
CA ILE A 34 -4.71 -16.47 1.10
C ILE A 34 -5.51 -17.41 2.02
N CYS A 35 -5.03 -17.67 3.24
CA CYS A 35 -5.73 -18.49 4.22
C CYS A 35 -7.08 -17.85 4.61
N ASN A 36 -7.10 -16.55 4.90
CA ASN A 36 -8.32 -15.82 5.25
C ASN A 36 -9.38 -15.91 4.14
N VAL A 37 -8.97 -15.75 2.88
CA VAL A 37 -9.88 -15.90 1.73
C VAL A 37 -10.42 -17.34 1.65
N ARG A 38 -9.57 -18.35 1.83
CA ARG A 38 -10.00 -19.77 1.82
C ARG A 38 -11.00 -20.08 2.93
N ILE A 39 -10.73 -19.62 4.15
CA ILE A 39 -11.65 -19.79 5.29
C ILE A 39 -13.01 -19.15 5.00
N LEU A 40 -13.01 -17.96 4.39
CA LEU A 40 -14.26 -17.29 4.00
C LEU A 40 -15.03 -18.10 2.95
N MET A 41 -14.34 -18.62 1.93
CA MET A 41 -14.95 -19.48 0.90
C MET A 41 -15.55 -20.75 1.51
N GLU A 42 -14.82 -21.43 2.40
CA GLU A 42 -15.28 -22.65 3.08
C GLU A 42 -16.52 -22.39 3.94
N LYS A 43 -16.56 -21.26 4.65
CA LYS A 43 -17.71 -20.88 5.48
C LYS A 43 -18.97 -20.65 4.65
N TYR A 44 -18.87 -19.94 3.53
CA TYR A 44 -20.03 -19.72 2.65
C TYR A 44 -20.51 -21.02 2.00
N LEU A 45 -19.57 -21.88 1.58
CA LEU A 45 -19.87 -23.21 1.05
C LEU A 45 -20.63 -24.07 2.07
N GLN A 46 -20.22 -24.06 3.34
CA GLN A 46 -20.89 -24.80 4.43
C GLN A 46 -22.34 -24.35 4.65
N HIS A 47 -22.63 -23.06 4.47
CA HIS A 47 -23.97 -22.51 4.61
C HIS A 47 -24.78 -22.50 3.31
N GLN A 48 -24.27 -23.09 2.22
CA GLN A 48 -24.89 -23.08 0.89
C GLN A 48 -25.22 -21.66 0.41
N GLN A 49 -24.36 -20.69 0.76
CA GLN A 49 -24.50 -19.29 0.36
C GLN A 49 -23.56 -18.97 -0.81
N GLU A 50 -24.00 -18.11 -1.71
CA GLU A 50 -23.14 -17.61 -2.79
C GLU A 50 -22.14 -16.59 -2.26
N LEU A 51 -20.90 -16.68 -2.74
CA LEU A 51 -19.81 -15.74 -2.46
C LEU A 51 -19.18 -15.28 -3.77
N HIS A 52 -19.06 -13.97 -3.95
CA HIS A 52 -18.41 -13.36 -5.11
C HIS A 52 -17.18 -12.57 -4.67
N HIS A 53 -16.06 -12.76 -5.36
CA HIS A 53 -14.82 -12.02 -5.14
C HIS A 53 -14.53 -11.08 -6.32
N VAL A 54 -14.14 -9.85 -6.00
CA VAL A 54 -13.67 -8.87 -6.99
C VAL A 54 -12.19 -8.62 -6.76
N PHE A 55 -11.37 -8.99 -7.74
CA PHE A 55 -9.93 -8.76 -7.72
C PHE A 55 -9.61 -7.52 -8.54
N ILE A 56 -9.00 -6.51 -7.91
CA ILE A 56 -8.62 -5.25 -8.54
C ILE A 56 -7.10 -5.14 -8.46
N ASP A 57 -6.46 -4.92 -9.62
CA ASP A 57 -5.03 -4.66 -9.71
C ASP A 57 -4.77 -3.33 -10.43
N PHE A 58 -3.77 -2.60 -9.97
CA PHE A 58 -3.42 -1.28 -10.52
C PHE A 58 -2.21 -1.38 -11.45
N LYS A 59 -2.40 -1.03 -12.72
CA LYS A 59 -1.29 -0.89 -13.68
C LYS A 59 -0.34 0.22 -13.22
N ASN A 60 0.94 -0.13 -13.01
CA ASN A 60 1.99 0.80 -12.55
C ASN A 60 1.56 1.64 -11.33
N ALA A 61 1.20 0.95 -10.24
CA ALA A 61 0.66 1.56 -9.02
C ALA A 61 1.55 2.68 -8.46
N PHE A 62 2.88 2.56 -8.53
CA PHE A 62 3.82 3.58 -8.02
C PHE A 62 4.06 4.74 -9.00
N GLY A 63 4.09 4.47 -10.31
CA GLY A 63 4.27 5.52 -11.32
C GLY A 63 3.03 6.38 -11.54
N ARG A 64 1.85 5.88 -11.18
CA ARG A 64 0.56 6.57 -11.37
C ARG A 64 -0.04 7.20 -10.10
N VAL A 65 0.71 7.24 -9.00
CA VAL A 65 0.23 7.90 -7.78
C VAL A 65 0.05 9.39 -8.03
N TRP A 66 -1.13 9.91 -7.69
CA TRP A 66 -1.36 11.35 -7.67
C TRP A 66 -0.74 11.97 -6.42
N ASN A 67 0.46 12.52 -6.57
CA ASN A 67 1.27 13.01 -5.45
C ASN A 67 0.56 14.09 -4.62
N GLU A 68 -0.11 15.07 -5.24
CA GLU A 68 -0.81 16.14 -4.53
C GLU A 68 -1.94 15.59 -3.64
N ALA A 69 -2.64 14.56 -4.13
CA ALA A 69 -3.64 13.85 -3.33
C ALA A 69 -3.01 13.04 -2.20
N LEU A 70 -1.83 12.42 -2.43
CA LEU A 70 -1.09 11.73 -1.38
C LEU A 70 -0.70 12.69 -0.24
N TRP A 71 -0.14 13.86 -0.56
CA TRP A 71 0.23 14.87 0.44
C TRP A 71 -0.97 15.37 1.22
N SER A 72 -2.08 15.62 0.52
CA SER A 72 -3.33 16.06 1.15
C SER A 72 -3.92 14.97 2.06
N THR A 73 -3.79 13.71 1.66
CA THR A 73 -4.20 12.56 2.48
C THR A 73 -3.33 12.42 3.73
N MET A 74 -2.01 12.56 3.60
CA MET A 74 -1.09 12.54 4.74
C MET A 74 -1.39 13.65 5.75
N ARG A 75 -1.68 14.87 5.25
CA ARG A 75 -2.12 16.00 6.09
C ARG A 75 -3.45 15.70 6.79
N LYS A 76 -4.41 15.11 6.08
CA LYS A 76 -5.72 14.72 6.65
C LYS A 76 -5.58 13.72 7.80
N TYR A 77 -4.62 12.81 7.71
CA TYR A 77 -4.33 11.86 8.79
C TYR A 77 -3.38 12.41 9.87
N ASN A 78 -3.09 13.72 9.86
CA ASN A 78 -2.22 14.39 10.82
C ASN A 78 -0.79 13.82 10.89
N ILE A 79 -0.27 13.31 9.77
CA ILE A 79 1.15 12.92 9.70
C ILE A 79 2.02 14.17 9.90
N ASN A 80 3.15 14.01 10.58
CA ASN A 80 4.05 15.11 10.91
C ASN A 80 4.41 15.96 9.67
N SER A 81 4.15 17.27 9.73
CA SER A 81 4.34 18.19 8.59
C SER A 81 5.77 18.25 8.07
N ASN A 82 6.78 18.12 8.95
CA ASN A 82 8.19 18.06 8.52
C ASN A 82 8.47 16.77 7.74
N LEU A 83 7.85 15.65 8.14
CA LEU A 83 7.98 14.38 7.44
C LEU A 83 7.34 14.44 6.05
N ILE A 84 6.14 15.04 5.96
CA ILE A 84 5.46 15.32 4.68
C ILE A 84 6.37 16.17 3.79
N SER A 85 6.91 17.27 4.28
CA SER A 85 7.78 18.16 3.50
C SER A 85 9.04 17.45 2.98
N VAL A 86 9.66 16.59 3.79
CA VAL A 86 10.82 15.79 3.34
C VAL A 86 10.42 14.83 2.22
N ILE A 87 9.26 14.16 2.34
CA ILE A 87 8.78 13.22 1.32
C ILE A 87 8.37 13.96 0.03
N GLU A 88 7.68 15.11 0.14
CA GLU A 88 7.36 15.97 -0.99
C GLU A 88 8.63 16.38 -1.77
N ASN A 89 9.68 16.78 -1.06
CA ASN A 89 10.97 17.13 -1.67
C ASN A 89 11.66 15.94 -2.34
N LEU A 90 11.51 14.72 -1.81
CA LEU A 90 12.05 13.50 -2.44
C LEU A 90 11.38 13.19 -3.78
N HIS A 91 10.09 13.51 -3.91
CA HIS A 91 9.32 13.29 -5.12
C HIS A 91 9.44 14.43 -6.14
N ASN A 92 9.97 15.60 -5.73
CA ASN A 92 10.16 16.72 -6.63
C ASN A 92 11.16 16.39 -7.75
N LYS A 93 10.70 16.42 -9.01
CA LYS A 93 11.46 16.01 -10.22
C LYS A 93 11.91 14.54 -10.22
N ALA A 94 11.36 13.70 -9.35
CA ALA A 94 11.66 12.27 -9.37
C ALA A 94 11.02 11.62 -10.60
N THR A 95 11.78 10.76 -11.29
CA THR A 95 11.28 9.89 -12.34
C THR A 95 11.29 8.45 -11.85
N ASN A 96 10.20 7.74 -12.12
CA ASN A 96 10.08 6.31 -11.82
C ASN A 96 10.07 5.56 -13.16
N ALA A 97 10.77 4.43 -13.21
CA ALA A 97 10.71 3.52 -14.34
C ALA A 97 10.92 2.10 -13.83
N VAL A 98 10.27 1.12 -14.46
CA VAL A 98 10.40 -0.29 -14.10
C VAL A 98 11.30 -0.96 -15.13
N PHE A 99 12.43 -1.51 -14.67
CA PHE A 99 13.32 -2.28 -15.53
C PHE A 99 12.83 -3.73 -15.65
N CYS A 100 12.37 -4.12 -16.84
CA CYS A 100 11.86 -5.46 -17.14
C CYS A 100 12.45 -5.98 -18.45
N ASN A 101 13.05 -7.18 -18.43
CA ASN A 101 13.55 -7.89 -19.62
C ASN A 101 14.42 -7.01 -20.56
N ASN A 102 15.42 -6.33 -20.00
CA ASN A 102 16.30 -5.38 -20.70
C ASN A 102 15.64 -4.13 -21.29
N ASN A 103 14.36 -3.90 -21.01
CA ASN A 103 13.64 -2.70 -21.40
C ASN A 103 13.29 -1.86 -20.17
N ILE A 104 13.40 -0.55 -20.33
CA ILE A 104 12.88 0.41 -19.36
C ILE A 104 11.40 0.60 -19.71
N GLY A 105 10.51 0.11 -18.85
CA GLY A 105 9.08 0.36 -18.92
C GLY A 105 8.71 1.69 -18.25
N ASP A 106 7.53 2.19 -18.62
CA ASP A 106 6.88 3.35 -17.97
C ASP A 106 6.59 3.11 -16.48
#